data_AF-A0A822IR40-F1
#
_entry.id   AF-A0A822IR40-F1
#
_cell.length_a   1.000
_cell.length_b   1.000
_cell.length_c   1.000
_cell.angle_alpha   90.00
_cell.angle_beta   90.00
_cell.angle_gamma   90.00
#
_symmetry.space_group_name_H-M   'P 1'
#
loop_
_entity.id
_entity.type
_entity.pdbx_description
1 polymer ?
#
loop_
_entity_poly.entity_id
_entity_poly.type
_entity_poly.pdbx_seq_one_letter_code
_entity_poly.pdbx_strand_id
1 'polypeptide(L)'
;MESIIKEAISRAGESPMPVIGDTDKELLEILKELKTNIVVIGCGGSGSNTIQRISDEGIIGAELYAINTDAQHLLNIQVKKKILIGRNRTRGLGAGSLPQIGQDAAQESKPAIEKAVGNADLVFITCGLGGGTGTGSAPIVAEIARDAGALTIAVVTLPFSVEGQIRMDNAEAGLERLRDAVDTVIVVPNDKLLEVVPHLPLQTAFKVCDEVLMRSVKGITELITKPGLVNLDFADVRVIMQKSGVAMIGLGEAEGENKALESVQRALRSPLLDVDVSGASGALVNVVGGPDMTIAEAESVVNELYTRIDPKARLIWGAMVDPDLENVVRTMVVVTGVTSPQILGKNTKGNISTAKYGIDFVK
;
A
#
# COMPACT_ATOMS: atom_id res chain seq x y z
N MET A 1 -0.11 12.32 -41.90
CA MET A 1 -0.24 11.88 -40.51
C MET A 1 -1.12 12.85 -39.70
N GLU A 2 -0.94 14.17 -39.84
CA GLU A 2 -1.81 15.20 -39.23
C GLU A 2 -3.31 15.09 -39.60
N SER A 3 -3.65 14.61 -40.81
CA SER A 3 -5.04 14.39 -41.24
C SER A 3 -5.76 13.30 -40.44
N ILE A 4 -5.03 12.24 -40.06
CA ILE A 4 -5.57 11.10 -39.29
C ILE A 4 -5.80 11.54 -37.83
N ILE A 5 -4.89 12.37 -37.30
CA ILE A 5 -4.99 12.92 -35.94
C ILE A 5 -6.18 13.89 -35.84
N LYS A 6 -6.38 14.77 -36.83
CA LYS A 6 -7.55 15.66 -36.88
C LYS A 6 -8.88 14.90 -37.00
N GLU A 7 -8.93 13.83 -37.81
CA GLU A 7 -10.12 12.98 -37.93
C GLU A 7 -10.42 12.18 -36.65
N ALA A 8 -9.39 11.72 -35.93
CA ALA A 8 -9.57 11.02 -34.66
C ALA A 8 -10.12 11.95 -33.57
N ILE A 9 -9.60 13.18 -33.50
CA ILE A 9 -10.07 14.21 -32.55
C ILE A 9 -11.50 14.64 -32.84
N SER A 10 -11.89 14.76 -34.12
CA SER A 10 -13.27 15.12 -34.49
C SER A 10 -14.29 14.00 -34.18
N ARG A 11 -13.85 12.73 -34.14
CA ARG A 11 -14.70 11.58 -33.78
C ARG A 11 -14.82 11.34 -32.27
N ALA A 12 -13.88 11.85 -31.46
CA ALA A 12 -13.90 11.69 -30.01
C ALA A 12 -15.02 12.48 -29.30
N GLY A 13 -15.62 13.46 -29.97
CA GLY A 13 -16.67 14.32 -29.41
C GLY A 13 -18.10 13.74 -29.44
N GLU A 14 -18.34 12.68 -30.21
CA GLU A 14 -19.64 12.00 -30.28
C GLU A 14 -19.42 10.49 -30.18
N SER A 15 -19.43 9.95 -28.97
CA SER A 15 -19.59 8.50 -28.80
C SER A 15 -21.07 8.16 -29.00
N PRO A 16 -21.47 7.48 -30.10
CA PRO A 16 -22.82 6.93 -30.16
C PRO A 16 -23.00 5.98 -28.98
N MET A 17 -24.21 5.95 -28.40
CA MET A 17 -24.55 4.96 -27.37
C MET A 17 -24.19 3.56 -27.91
N PRO A 18 -23.53 2.70 -27.13
CA PRO A 18 -23.13 1.37 -27.60
C PRO A 18 -24.38 0.63 -28.09
N VAL A 19 -24.30 0.07 -29.29
CA VAL A 19 -25.33 -0.81 -29.82
C VAL A 19 -25.27 -2.10 -29.00
N ILE A 20 -26.07 -2.21 -27.94
CA ILE A 20 -26.08 -3.39 -27.06
C ILE A 20 -26.76 -4.54 -27.80
N GLY A 21 -25.99 -5.41 -28.44
CA GLY A 21 -26.44 -6.72 -28.90
C GLY A 21 -26.60 -7.71 -27.74
N ASP A 22 -27.20 -8.88 -27.99
CA ASP A 22 -27.30 -9.92 -26.94
C ASP A 22 -25.93 -10.49 -26.54
N THR A 23 -24.95 -10.49 -27.47
CA THR A 23 -23.53 -10.80 -27.16
C THR A 23 -22.90 -9.80 -26.19
N ASP A 24 -23.28 -8.51 -26.28
CA ASP A 24 -22.74 -7.48 -25.40
C ASP A 24 -23.29 -7.61 -23.98
N LYS A 25 -24.51 -8.13 -23.80
CA LYS A 25 -25.05 -8.45 -22.46
C LYS A 25 -24.27 -9.59 -21.81
N GLU A 26 -23.98 -10.65 -22.56
CA GLU A 26 -23.19 -11.79 -22.09
C GLU A 26 -21.75 -11.35 -21.74
N LEU A 27 -21.12 -10.53 -22.60
CA LEU A 27 -19.82 -9.92 -22.31
C LEU A 27 -19.86 -8.99 -21.09
N LEU A 28 -20.92 -8.19 -20.90
CA LEU A 28 -21.08 -7.35 -19.72
C LEU A 28 -21.28 -8.15 -18.43
N GLU A 29 -21.92 -9.32 -18.49
CA GLU A 29 -22.02 -10.25 -17.36
C GLU A 29 -20.67 -10.89 -17.04
N ILE A 30 -19.94 -11.38 -18.04
CA ILE A 30 -18.58 -11.90 -17.86
C ILE A 30 -17.65 -10.81 -17.32
N LEU A 31 -17.72 -9.58 -17.84
CA LEU A 31 -16.92 -8.45 -17.34
C LEU A 31 -17.29 -8.03 -15.91
N LYS A 32 -18.54 -8.26 -15.47
CA LYS A 32 -18.93 -8.07 -14.06
C LYS A 32 -18.32 -9.15 -13.17
N GLU A 33 -18.23 -10.39 -13.65
CA GLU A 33 -17.59 -11.50 -12.93
C GLU A 33 -16.05 -11.38 -12.92
N LEU A 34 -15.46 -10.74 -13.92
CA LEU A 34 -14.01 -10.49 -14.01
C LEU A 34 -13.51 -9.31 -13.17
N LYS A 35 -14.38 -8.62 -12.42
CA LYS A 35 -13.95 -7.50 -11.57
C LYS A 35 -13.10 -8.01 -10.41
N THR A 36 -11.87 -7.51 -10.34
CA THR A 36 -10.97 -7.78 -9.21
C THR A 36 -11.57 -7.24 -7.91
N ASN A 37 -11.81 -8.12 -6.95
CA ASN A 37 -12.30 -7.77 -5.63
C ASN A 37 -11.13 -7.36 -4.74
N ILE A 38 -11.01 -6.05 -4.47
CA ILE A 38 -9.96 -5.50 -3.61
C ILE A 38 -10.54 -5.17 -2.24
N VAL A 39 -9.87 -5.63 -1.19
CA VAL A 39 -10.23 -5.31 0.21
C VAL A 39 -9.06 -4.62 0.88
N VAL A 40 -9.31 -3.51 1.57
CA VAL A 40 -8.31 -2.78 2.36
C VAL A 40 -8.68 -2.86 3.82
N ILE A 41 -7.77 -3.38 4.64
CA ILE A 41 -7.94 -3.61 6.07
C ILE A 41 -6.94 -2.76 6.85
N GLY A 42 -7.45 -1.81 7.64
CA GLY A 42 -6.65 -1.01 8.56
C GLY A 42 -6.64 -1.61 9.96
N CYS A 43 -5.47 -1.96 10.47
CA CYS A 43 -5.32 -2.56 11.80
C CYS A 43 -4.85 -1.55 12.85
N GLY A 44 -5.57 -1.48 13.97
CA GLY A 44 -5.25 -0.61 15.11
C GLY A 44 -5.53 0.87 14.83
N GLY A 45 -4.92 1.76 15.62
CA GLY A 45 -5.16 3.22 15.56
C GLY A 45 -4.79 3.85 14.21
N SER A 46 -3.49 3.84 13.86
CA SER A 46 -3.01 4.41 12.58
C SER A 46 -3.62 3.73 11.36
N GLY A 47 -3.81 2.40 11.40
CA GLY A 47 -4.52 1.69 10.34
C GLY A 47 -5.95 2.19 10.18
N SER A 48 -6.71 2.33 11.27
CA SER A 48 -8.09 2.86 11.22
C SER A 48 -8.14 4.31 10.72
N ASN A 49 -7.18 5.16 11.13
CA ASN A 49 -7.07 6.53 10.62
C ASN A 49 -6.79 6.56 9.12
N THR A 50 -5.90 5.68 8.65
CA THR A 50 -5.60 5.53 7.22
C THR A 50 -6.84 5.13 6.44
N ILE A 51 -7.63 4.17 6.92
CA ILE A 51 -8.89 3.77 6.27
C ILE A 51 -9.91 4.91 6.23
N GLN A 52 -10.01 5.68 7.31
CA GLN A 52 -10.86 6.87 7.31
C GLN A 52 -10.42 7.86 6.23
N ARG A 53 -9.13 8.17 6.12
CA ARG A 53 -8.61 9.06 5.09
C ARG A 53 -8.87 8.55 3.67
N ILE A 54 -8.64 7.25 3.43
CA ILE A 54 -8.98 6.62 2.15
C ILE A 54 -10.48 6.80 1.86
N SER A 55 -11.34 6.66 2.87
CA SER A 55 -12.78 6.86 2.73
C SER A 55 -13.16 8.32 2.47
N ASP A 56 -12.49 9.26 3.13
CA ASP A 56 -12.74 10.70 3.02
C ASP A 56 -12.31 11.24 1.65
N GLU A 57 -11.17 10.78 1.13
CA GLU A 57 -10.68 11.13 -0.23
C GLU A 57 -11.39 10.38 -1.34
N GLY A 58 -12.06 9.27 -1.01
CA GLY A 58 -12.65 8.36 -1.97
C GLY A 58 -11.63 7.43 -2.60
N ILE A 59 -12.00 6.16 -2.70
CA ILE A 59 -11.27 5.12 -3.42
C ILE A 59 -12.25 4.36 -4.31
N ILE A 60 -11.83 4.07 -5.54
CA ILE A 60 -12.67 3.34 -6.49
C ILE A 60 -12.26 1.87 -6.50
N GLY A 61 -13.24 0.98 -6.40
CA GLY A 61 -13.04 -0.47 -6.59
C GLY A 61 -12.43 -1.22 -5.40
N ALA A 62 -12.41 -0.63 -4.20
CA ALA A 62 -11.99 -1.32 -2.98
C ALA A 62 -13.00 -1.22 -1.84
N GLU A 63 -13.12 -2.31 -1.07
CA GLU A 63 -13.89 -2.33 0.16
C GLU A 63 -13.01 -1.99 1.38
N LEU A 64 -13.48 -1.07 2.21
CA LEU A 64 -12.71 -0.55 3.33
C LEU A 64 -13.18 -1.13 4.67
N TYR A 65 -12.24 -1.71 5.44
CA TYR A 65 -12.46 -2.25 6.77
C TYR A 65 -11.51 -1.64 7.80
N ALA A 66 -12.06 -1.10 8.89
CA ALA A 66 -11.26 -0.76 10.08
C ALA A 66 -11.38 -1.85 11.14
N ILE A 67 -10.24 -2.33 11.64
CA ILE A 67 -10.14 -3.35 12.66
C ILE A 67 -9.41 -2.80 13.87
N ASN A 68 -10.02 -2.90 15.06
CA ASN A 68 -9.38 -2.42 16.28
C ASN A 68 -9.84 -3.21 17.51
N THR A 69 -9.01 -3.25 18.55
CA THR A 69 -9.36 -3.73 19.90
C THR A 69 -9.95 -2.64 20.78
N ASP A 70 -9.77 -1.37 20.40
CA ASP A 70 -10.31 -0.20 21.09
C ASP A 70 -11.65 0.19 20.47
N ALA A 71 -12.72 0.02 21.25
CA ALA A 71 -14.07 0.30 20.82
C ALA A 71 -14.37 1.81 20.71
N GLN A 72 -13.75 2.64 21.57
CA GLN A 72 -13.94 4.08 21.54
C GLN A 72 -13.29 4.68 20.30
N HIS A 73 -12.07 4.27 19.99
CA HIS A 73 -11.39 4.66 18.77
C HIS A 73 -12.20 4.24 17.55
N LEU A 74 -12.60 2.96 17.47
CA LEU A 74 -13.35 2.43 16.33
C LEU A 74 -14.73 3.09 16.13
N LEU A 75 -15.39 3.52 17.22
CA LEU A 75 -16.65 4.26 17.14
C LEU A 75 -16.48 5.60 16.42
N ASN A 76 -15.39 6.33 16.71
CA ASN A 76 -15.12 7.66 16.17
C ASN A 76 -14.72 7.66 14.69
N ILE A 77 -14.15 6.56 14.21
CA ILE A 77 -13.70 6.39 12.82
C ILE A 77 -14.90 6.39 11.86
N GLN A 78 -14.91 7.23 10.83
CA GLN A 78 -16.07 7.39 9.93
C GLN A 78 -16.01 6.44 8.72
N VAL A 79 -16.13 5.13 8.95
CA VAL A 79 -16.08 4.11 7.89
C VAL A 79 -17.25 3.13 8.00
N LYS A 80 -17.72 2.60 6.86
CA LYS A 80 -18.91 1.73 6.81
C LYS A 80 -18.71 0.37 7.48
N LYS A 81 -17.57 -0.29 7.26
CA LYS A 81 -17.31 -1.63 7.77
C LYS A 81 -16.26 -1.57 8.88
N LYS A 82 -16.63 -2.06 10.07
CA LYS A 82 -15.80 -2.01 11.29
C LYS A 82 -15.83 -3.37 11.97
N ILE A 83 -14.67 -3.83 12.46
CA ILE A 83 -14.55 -5.09 13.20
C ILE A 83 -13.87 -4.80 14.54
N LEU A 84 -14.64 -4.92 15.62
CA LEU A 84 -14.10 -4.91 16.97
C LEU A 84 -13.55 -6.29 17.30
N ILE A 85 -12.23 -6.40 17.40
CA ILE A 85 -11.55 -7.67 17.69
C ILE A 85 -11.22 -7.81 19.18
N GLY A 86 -11.19 -9.06 19.65
CA GLY A 86 -10.78 -9.36 21.03
C GLY A 86 -11.79 -8.91 22.09
N ARG A 87 -13.10 -9.00 21.82
CA ARG A 87 -14.13 -8.55 22.77
C ARG A 87 -13.98 -9.21 24.14
N ASN A 88 -13.62 -10.49 24.18
CA ASN A 88 -13.43 -11.21 25.44
C ASN A 88 -12.06 -10.89 26.07
N ARG A 89 -11.02 -10.71 25.26
CA ARG A 89 -9.67 -10.38 25.72
C ARG A 89 -9.53 -8.97 26.30
N THR A 90 -10.01 -7.95 25.60
CA THR A 90 -9.76 -6.53 25.93
C THR A 90 -10.99 -5.83 26.49
N ARG A 91 -12.18 -6.41 26.35
CA ARG A 91 -13.48 -5.76 26.64
C ARG A 91 -13.66 -4.43 25.91
N GLY A 92 -12.97 -4.23 24.79
CA GLY A 92 -13.01 -3.01 23.99
C GLY A 92 -12.10 -1.88 24.49
N LEU A 93 -11.20 -2.14 25.45
CA LEU A 93 -10.32 -1.11 26.04
C LEU A 93 -8.99 -0.92 25.28
N GLY A 94 -8.75 -1.70 24.22
CA GLY A 94 -7.48 -1.69 23.51
C GLY A 94 -6.45 -2.71 24.03
N ALA A 95 -5.32 -2.80 23.32
CA ALA A 95 -4.25 -3.77 23.58
C ALA A 95 -3.11 -3.25 24.47
N GLY A 96 -3.18 -1.99 24.94
CA GLY A 96 -2.20 -1.43 25.88
C GLY A 96 -0.73 -1.50 25.42
N SER A 97 -0.47 -1.31 24.13
CA SER A 97 0.87 -1.44 23.52
C SER A 97 1.50 -2.84 23.59
N LEU A 98 0.74 -3.89 23.91
CA LEU A 98 1.22 -5.27 23.94
C LEU A 98 0.82 -6.01 22.65
N PRO A 99 1.76 -6.34 21.75
CA PRO A 99 1.46 -7.03 20.49
C PRO A 99 0.76 -8.38 20.68
N GLN A 100 1.11 -9.13 21.73
CA GLN A 100 0.48 -10.43 22.02
C GLN A 100 -1.03 -10.30 22.23
N ILE A 101 -1.50 -9.22 22.88
CA ILE A 101 -2.93 -9.00 23.07
C ILE A 101 -3.62 -8.72 21.73
N GLY A 102 -2.97 -7.95 20.84
CA GLY A 102 -3.49 -7.69 19.48
C GLY A 102 -3.57 -8.97 18.64
N GLN A 103 -2.57 -9.84 18.76
CA GLN A 103 -2.54 -11.14 18.10
C GLN A 103 -3.67 -12.05 18.57
N ASP A 104 -3.78 -12.26 19.89
CA ASP A 104 -4.83 -13.08 20.47
C ASP A 104 -6.23 -12.55 20.14
N ALA A 105 -6.40 -11.22 20.12
CA ALA A 105 -7.65 -10.58 19.75
C ALA A 105 -8.05 -10.85 18.29
N ALA A 106 -7.10 -10.81 17.37
CA ALA A 106 -7.32 -11.15 15.97
C ALA A 106 -7.67 -12.63 15.80
N GLN A 107 -6.95 -13.52 16.52
CA GLN A 107 -7.21 -14.95 16.51
C GLN A 107 -8.61 -15.31 17.04
N GLU A 108 -9.04 -14.67 18.14
CA GLU A 108 -10.41 -14.78 18.69
C GLU A 108 -11.46 -14.43 17.63
N SER A 109 -11.13 -13.47 16.76
CA SER A 109 -12.06 -12.87 15.81
C SER A 109 -11.86 -13.38 14.38
N LYS A 110 -11.13 -14.50 14.21
CA LYS A 110 -10.84 -15.10 12.90
C LYS A 110 -12.07 -15.25 12.00
N PRO A 111 -13.24 -15.75 12.47
CA PRO A 111 -14.42 -15.89 11.61
C PRO A 111 -14.93 -14.57 11.01
N ALA A 112 -14.79 -13.46 11.75
CA ALA A 112 -15.18 -12.15 11.26
C ALA A 112 -14.21 -11.61 10.20
N ILE A 113 -12.92 -11.91 10.35
CA ILE A 113 -11.87 -11.54 9.39
C ILE A 113 -11.98 -12.39 8.13
N GLU A 114 -12.19 -13.70 8.25
CA GLU A 114 -12.43 -14.62 7.11
C GLU A 114 -13.62 -14.15 6.27
N LYS A 115 -14.72 -13.74 6.92
CA LYS A 115 -15.88 -13.18 6.21
C LYS A 115 -15.54 -11.87 5.46
N ALA A 116 -14.61 -11.08 5.96
CA ALA A 116 -14.20 -9.84 5.31
C ALA A 116 -13.33 -10.08 4.07
N VAL A 117 -12.48 -11.12 4.08
CA VAL A 117 -11.54 -11.41 2.99
C VAL A 117 -11.99 -12.54 2.05
N GLY A 118 -13.08 -13.24 2.35
CA GLY A 118 -13.42 -14.52 1.71
C GLY A 118 -13.58 -14.52 0.19
N ASN A 119 -13.87 -13.38 -0.44
CA ASN A 119 -13.99 -13.24 -1.90
C ASN A 119 -12.95 -12.26 -2.48
N ALA A 120 -11.92 -11.90 -1.73
CA ALA A 120 -10.93 -10.91 -2.14
C ALA A 120 -9.86 -11.56 -3.05
N ASP A 121 -9.61 -10.96 -4.21
CA ASP A 121 -8.48 -11.32 -5.06
C ASP A 121 -7.19 -10.69 -4.55
N LEU A 122 -7.31 -9.50 -3.95
CA LEU A 122 -6.24 -8.69 -3.41
C LEU A 122 -6.65 -8.10 -2.06
N VAL A 123 -5.83 -8.30 -1.04
CA VAL A 123 -6.01 -7.71 0.28
C VAL A 123 -4.83 -6.81 0.61
N PHE A 124 -5.13 -5.53 0.85
CA PHE A 124 -4.20 -4.59 1.45
C PHE A 124 -4.36 -4.58 2.97
N ILE A 125 -3.24 -4.64 3.68
CA ILE A 125 -3.21 -4.52 5.14
C ILE A 125 -2.37 -3.31 5.49
N THR A 126 -2.94 -2.35 6.22
CA THR A 126 -2.22 -1.15 6.64
C THR A 126 -2.26 -0.94 8.14
N CYS A 127 -1.11 -0.64 8.73
CA CYS A 127 -1.01 -0.28 10.13
C CYS A 127 0.28 0.49 10.42
N GLY A 128 0.28 1.22 11.53
CA GLY A 128 1.51 1.66 12.17
C GLY A 128 2.01 0.59 13.13
N LEU A 129 3.24 0.12 12.90
CA LEU A 129 3.89 -0.87 13.75
C LEU A 129 4.41 -0.25 15.05
N GLY A 130 4.67 -1.10 16.03
CA GLY A 130 5.19 -0.74 17.36
C GLY A 130 4.12 -0.59 18.44
N GLY A 131 2.85 -0.38 18.07
CA GLY A 131 1.71 -0.46 18.99
C GLY A 131 1.34 -1.90 19.36
N GLY A 132 0.27 -2.08 20.14
CA GLY A 132 -0.22 -3.42 20.50
C GLY A 132 -1.13 -4.03 19.43
N THR A 133 -2.18 -3.30 19.04
CA THR A 133 -3.18 -3.82 18.11
C THR A 133 -2.63 -4.02 16.71
N GLY A 134 -2.11 -2.95 16.06
CA GLY A 134 -1.62 -3.03 14.67
C GLY A 134 -0.54 -4.09 14.48
N THR A 135 0.51 -4.04 15.31
CA THR A 135 1.63 -5.00 15.32
C THR A 135 1.20 -6.43 15.61
N GLY A 136 0.21 -6.62 16.48
CA GLY A 136 -0.29 -7.94 16.87
C GLY A 136 -1.23 -8.55 15.85
N SER A 137 -2.19 -7.76 15.34
CA SER A 137 -3.28 -8.25 14.50
C SER A 137 -2.92 -8.31 13.03
N ALA A 138 -2.07 -7.41 12.51
CA ALA A 138 -1.76 -7.36 11.08
C ALA A 138 -1.21 -8.68 10.52
N PRO A 139 -0.25 -9.38 11.17
CA PRO A 139 0.21 -10.69 10.69
C PRO A 139 -0.89 -11.74 10.65
N ILE A 140 -1.78 -11.77 11.65
CA ILE A 140 -2.90 -12.73 11.68
C ILE A 140 -3.92 -12.44 10.57
N VAL A 141 -4.22 -11.16 10.33
CA VAL A 141 -5.09 -10.76 9.20
C VAL A 141 -4.45 -11.17 7.87
N ALA A 142 -3.13 -11.02 7.72
CA ALA A 142 -2.39 -11.42 6.54
C ALA A 142 -2.43 -12.93 6.28
N GLU A 143 -2.20 -13.73 7.32
CA GLU A 143 -2.31 -15.18 7.23
C GLU A 143 -3.71 -15.61 6.76
N ILE A 144 -4.76 -15.02 7.35
CA ILE A 144 -6.15 -15.33 6.99
C ILE A 144 -6.46 -14.94 5.54
N ALA A 145 -5.99 -13.77 5.09
CA ALA A 145 -6.16 -13.32 3.70
C ALA A 145 -5.45 -14.24 2.70
N ARG A 146 -4.22 -14.64 3.01
CA ARG A 146 -3.43 -15.54 2.18
C ARG A 146 -4.01 -16.95 2.14
N ASP A 147 -4.49 -17.47 3.27
CA ASP A 147 -5.18 -18.76 3.36
C ASP A 147 -6.47 -18.77 2.53
N ALA A 148 -7.13 -17.61 2.37
CA ALA A 148 -8.28 -17.42 1.49
C ALA A 148 -7.90 -17.30 -0.01
N GLY A 149 -6.60 -17.32 -0.35
CA GLY A 149 -6.11 -17.28 -1.74
C GLY A 149 -5.86 -15.87 -2.31
N ALA A 150 -6.03 -14.82 -1.50
CA ALA A 150 -5.81 -13.45 -1.92
C ALA A 150 -4.31 -13.12 -2.07
N LEU A 151 -3.97 -12.34 -3.08
CA LEU A 151 -2.67 -11.65 -3.11
C LEU A 151 -2.64 -10.69 -1.92
N THR A 152 -1.68 -10.84 -1.02
CA THR A 152 -1.68 -10.10 0.25
C THR A 152 -0.51 -9.11 0.28
N ILE A 153 -0.82 -7.82 0.34
CA ILE A 153 0.15 -6.73 0.38
C ILE A 153 0.00 -5.96 1.69
N ALA A 154 1.07 -5.86 2.46
CA ALA A 154 1.11 -5.00 3.64
C ALA A 154 1.73 -3.64 3.30
N VAL A 155 1.13 -2.54 3.74
CA VAL A 155 1.70 -1.19 3.68
C VAL A 155 1.75 -0.63 5.09
N VAL A 156 2.94 -0.62 5.69
CA VAL A 156 3.11 -0.36 7.13
C VAL A 156 4.13 0.72 7.40
N THR A 157 3.96 1.42 8.52
CA THR A 157 4.94 2.38 9.01
C THR A 157 5.76 1.84 10.17
N LEU A 158 7.06 2.16 10.21
CA LEU A 158 7.88 2.04 11.41
C LEU A 158 7.75 3.30 12.26
N PRO A 159 7.74 3.20 13.60
CA PRO A 159 7.54 4.34 14.50
C PRO A 159 8.69 5.36 14.38
N PHE A 160 8.47 6.58 14.86
CA PHE A 160 9.57 7.54 14.99
C PHE A 160 10.52 7.10 16.10
N SER A 161 11.82 7.36 15.95
CA SER A 161 12.82 7.11 16.99
C SER A 161 12.47 7.79 18.33
N VAL A 162 11.80 8.95 18.28
CA VAL A 162 11.36 9.69 19.47
C VAL A 162 10.24 9.00 20.26
N GLU A 163 9.57 7.99 19.69
CA GLU A 163 8.55 7.21 20.39
C GLU A 163 9.15 6.17 21.35
N GLY A 164 10.46 5.95 21.28
CA GLY A 164 11.24 5.13 22.22
C GLY A 164 11.53 3.71 21.73
N GLN A 165 12.58 3.12 22.31
CA GLN A 165 13.15 1.85 21.87
C GLN A 165 12.16 0.68 21.93
N ILE A 166 11.37 0.57 23.01
CA ILE A 166 10.38 -0.52 23.17
C ILE A 166 9.40 -0.54 21.98
N ARG A 167 9.02 0.64 21.47
CA ARG A 167 8.11 0.74 20.33
C ARG A 167 8.77 0.28 19.04
N MET A 168 10.05 0.61 18.85
CA MET A 168 10.84 0.16 17.71
C MET A 168 11.03 -1.37 17.75
N ASP A 169 11.43 -1.94 18.89
CA ASP A 169 11.64 -3.38 19.04
C ASP A 169 10.35 -4.16 18.73
N ASN A 170 9.21 -3.67 19.23
CA ASN A 170 7.90 -4.24 18.90
C ASN A 170 7.62 -4.15 17.38
N ALA A 171 7.99 -3.04 16.74
CA ALA A 171 7.75 -2.83 15.33
C ALA A 171 8.58 -3.79 14.47
N GLU A 172 9.86 -3.97 14.79
CA GLU A 172 10.76 -4.90 14.12
C GLU A 172 10.27 -6.34 14.24
N ALA A 173 9.91 -6.80 15.45
CA ALA A 173 9.35 -8.13 15.66
C ALA A 173 7.97 -8.33 14.99
N GLY A 174 7.18 -7.26 14.88
CA GLY A 174 5.94 -7.26 14.11
C GLY A 174 6.18 -7.36 12.61
N LEU A 175 7.16 -6.63 12.09
CA LEU A 175 7.54 -6.63 10.68
C LEU A 175 8.08 -7.98 10.24
N GLU A 176 8.90 -8.63 11.05
CA GLU A 176 9.41 -9.98 10.77
C GLU A 176 8.27 -10.99 10.60
N ARG A 177 7.34 -11.04 11.55
CA ARG A 177 6.15 -11.91 11.45
C ARG A 177 5.27 -11.55 10.25
N LEU A 178 5.13 -10.26 9.95
CA LEU A 178 4.31 -9.81 8.83
C LEU A 178 4.93 -10.23 7.49
N ARG A 179 6.25 -10.16 7.35
CA ARG A 179 6.99 -10.61 6.15
C ARG A 179 6.73 -12.08 5.84
N ASP A 180 6.63 -12.93 6.87
CA ASP A 180 6.32 -14.34 6.70
C ASP A 180 4.84 -14.60 6.37
N ALA A 181 3.96 -13.61 6.61
CA ALA A 181 2.52 -13.71 6.45
C ALA A 181 2.00 -13.13 5.11
N VAL A 182 2.75 -12.24 4.46
CA VAL A 182 2.33 -11.53 3.23
C VAL A 182 3.14 -11.93 2.00
N ASP A 183 2.66 -11.56 0.81
CA ASP A 183 3.43 -11.70 -0.44
C ASP A 183 4.46 -10.57 -0.61
N THR A 184 4.05 -9.33 -0.26
CA THR A 184 4.90 -8.14 -0.28
C THR A 184 4.60 -7.25 0.92
N VAL A 185 5.64 -6.72 1.56
CA VAL A 185 5.54 -5.67 2.57
C VAL A 185 6.21 -4.39 2.07
N ILE A 186 5.43 -3.32 1.96
CA ILE A 186 5.89 -1.95 1.72
C ILE A 186 6.10 -1.31 3.07
N VAL A 187 7.35 -0.93 3.37
CA VAL A 187 7.73 -0.35 4.65
C VAL A 187 8.01 1.13 4.48
N VAL A 188 7.38 1.95 5.31
CA VAL A 188 7.55 3.41 5.35
C VAL A 188 8.17 3.79 6.69
N PRO A 189 9.46 4.13 6.75
CA PRO A 189 10.09 4.54 8.01
C PRO A 189 9.67 5.97 8.35
N ASN A 190 8.99 6.17 9.49
CA ASN A 190 8.51 7.51 9.86
C ASN A 190 9.65 8.52 10.06
N ASP A 191 10.82 8.08 10.52
CA ASP A 191 11.99 8.95 10.65
C ASP A 191 12.42 9.60 9.32
N LYS A 192 12.20 8.92 8.19
CA LYS A 192 12.49 9.48 6.86
C LYS A 192 11.55 10.62 6.48
N LEU A 193 10.38 10.69 7.08
CA LEU A 193 9.47 11.82 6.90
C LEU A 193 9.99 13.08 7.60
N LEU A 194 10.77 12.94 8.69
CA LEU A 194 11.37 14.10 9.36
C LEU A 194 12.40 14.82 8.47
N GLU A 195 13.03 14.13 7.52
CA GLU A 195 13.92 14.74 6.54
C GLU A 195 13.15 15.66 5.56
N VAL A 196 11.90 15.32 5.27
CA VAL A 196 11.02 16.10 4.37
C VAL A 196 10.38 17.27 5.11
N VAL A 197 10.01 17.08 6.38
CA VAL A 197 9.23 18.05 7.17
C VAL A 197 9.78 18.24 8.60
N PRO A 198 11.00 18.80 8.76
CA PRO A 198 11.74 18.77 10.04
C PRO A 198 11.14 19.63 11.16
N HIS A 199 10.25 20.57 10.83
CA HIS A 199 9.71 21.54 11.79
C HIS A 199 8.22 21.33 12.12
N LEU A 200 7.63 20.22 11.68
CA LEU A 200 6.23 19.95 11.96
C LEU A 200 6.02 19.48 13.40
N PRO A 201 4.90 19.88 14.05
CA PRO A 201 4.46 19.27 15.29
C PRO A 201 4.28 17.76 15.10
N LEU A 202 4.60 16.97 16.12
CA LEU A 202 4.53 15.50 16.07
C LEU A 202 3.17 14.97 15.61
N GLN A 203 2.07 15.58 16.07
CA GLN A 203 0.72 15.21 15.64
C GLN A 203 0.51 15.42 14.14
N THR A 204 1.06 16.49 13.58
CA THR A 204 1.00 16.76 12.14
C THR A 204 1.89 15.77 11.37
N ALA A 205 3.05 15.40 11.92
CA ALA A 205 3.91 14.38 11.32
C ALA A 205 3.18 13.03 11.17
N PHE A 206 2.42 12.58 12.19
CA PHE A 206 1.58 11.38 12.06
C PHE A 206 0.52 11.48 10.95
N LYS A 207 -0.04 12.68 10.72
CA LYS A 207 -0.98 12.88 9.61
C LYS A 207 -0.30 12.70 8.25
N VAL A 208 0.96 13.14 8.12
CA VAL A 208 1.78 12.92 6.92
C VAL A 208 2.06 11.43 6.73
N CYS A 209 2.34 10.68 7.81
CA CYS A 209 2.50 9.23 7.75
C CYS A 209 1.24 8.53 7.20
N ASP A 210 0.07 8.87 7.76
CA ASP A 210 -1.20 8.30 7.31
C ASP A 210 -1.50 8.68 5.85
N GLU A 211 -1.09 9.88 5.41
CA GLU A 211 -1.22 10.32 4.02
C GLU A 211 -0.34 9.51 3.06
N VAL A 212 0.90 9.22 3.44
CA VAL A 212 1.79 8.34 2.64
C VAL A 212 1.20 6.94 2.52
N LEU A 213 0.70 6.36 3.62
CA LEU A 213 0.03 5.05 3.61
C LEU A 213 -1.21 5.07 2.70
N MET A 214 -2.05 6.09 2.83
CA MET A 214 -3.24 6.26 2.01
C MET A 214 -2.88 6.36 0.52
N ARG A 215 -1.93 7.24 0.16
CA ARG A 215 -1.49 7.43 -1.24
C ARG A 215 -0.94 6.14 -1.85
N SER A 216 -0.21 5.35 -1.05
CA SER A 216 0.32 4.06 -1.46
C SER A 216 -0.80 3.08 -1.82
N VAL A 217 -1.76 2.89 -0.90
CA VAL A 217 -2.87 1.96 -1.09
C VAL A 217 -3.79 2.40 -2.22
N LYS A 218 -4.17 3.69 -2.23
CA LYS A 218 -5.03 4.27 -3.28
C LYS A 218 -4.37 4.17 -4.64
N GLY A 219 -3.09 4.53 -4.75
CA GLY A 219 -2.35 4.50 -6.00
C GLY A 219 -2.27 3.11 -6.63
N ILE A 220 -1.98 2.07 -5.85
CA ILE A 220 -1.93 0.69 -6.38
C ILE A 220 -3.34 0.18 -6.69
N THR A 221 -4.33 0.49 -5.85
CA THR A 221 -5.72 0.07 -6.07
C THR A 221 -6.29 0.67 -7.34
N GLU A 222 -6.20 1.99 -7.51
CA GLU A 222 -6.81 2.71 -8.64
C GLU A 222 -6.12 2.42 -9.96
N LEU A 223 -4.83 2.07 -9.93
CA LEU A 223 -4.11 1.59 -11.11
C LEU A 223 -4.69 0.28 -11.69
N ILE A 224 -5.39 -0.51 -10.86
CA ILE A 224 -6.10 -1.74 -11.29
C ILE A 224 -7.57 -1.45 -11.61
N THR A 225 -8.22 -0.60 -10.80
CA THR A 225 -9.69 -0.46 -10.82
C THR A 225 -10.21 0.71 -11.65
N LYS A 226 -9.40 1.75 -11.85
CA LYS A 226 -9.80 2.97 -12.57
C LYS A 226 -9.30 2.90 -14.01
N PRO A 227 -10.15 3.23 -15.01
CA PRO A 227 -9.68 3.40 -16.37
C PRO A 227 -8.66 4.54 -16.45
N GLY A 228 -7.44 4.21 -16.88
CA GLY A 228 -6.35 5.12 -17.18
C GLY A 228 -6.08 5.24 -18.69
N LEU A 229 -5.13 6.13 -19.02
CA LEU A 229 -4.53 6.21 -20.36
C LEU A 229 -3.76 4.92 -20.68
N VAL A 230 -3.14 4.33 -19.66
CA VAL A 230 -2.48 3.03 -19.71
C VAL A 230 -3.02 2.19 -18.56
N ASN A 231 -3.88 1.25 -18.90
CA ASN A 231 -4.48 0.32 -17.95
C ASN A 231 -3.53 -0.83 -17.67
N LEU A 232 -3.39 -1.18 -16.39
CA LEU A 232 -2.72 -2.40 -15.97
C LEU A 232 -3.77 -3.44 -15.58
N ASP A 233 -3.48 -4.70 -15.89
CA ASP A 233 -4.31 -5.80 -15.41
C ASP A 233 -3.82 -6.29 -14.03
N PHE A 234 -4.71 -7.03 -13.35
CA PHE A 234 -4.38 -7.60 -12.05
C PHE A 234 -3.27 -8.66 -12.14
N ALA A 235 -3.13 -9.36 -13.27
CA ALA A 235 -2.13 -10.39 -13.45
C ALA A 235 -0.71 -9.79 -13.44
N ASP A 236 -0.52 -8.63 -14.06
CA ASP A 236 0.74 -7.89 -14.07
C ASP A 236 1.16 -7.43 -12.67
N VAL A 237 0.21 -6.87 -11.90
CA VAL A 237 0.46 -6.51 -10.49
C VAL A 237 0.79 -7.75 -9.67
N ARG A 238 0.04 -8.84 -9.86
CA ARG A 238 0.27 -10.10 -9.16
C ARG A 238 1.67 -10.64 -9.43
N VAL A 239 2.16 -10.63 -10.68
CA VAL A 239 3.50 -11.15 -10.97
C VAL A 239 4.62 -10.34 -10.30
N ILE A 240 4.47 -9.03 -10.17
CA ILE A 240 5.51 -8.19 -9.53
C ILE A 240 5.43 -8.17 -8.02
N MET A 241 4.25 -8.37 -7.43
CA MET A 241 4.02 -8.26 -5.97
C MET A 241 3.91 -9.63 -5.28
N GLN A 242 3.82 -10.73 -6.03
CA GLN A 242 3.76 -12.07 -5.44
C GLN A 242 5.15 -12.52 -5.00
N LYS A 243 5.31 -12.78 -3.69
CA LYS A 243 6.56 -13.25 -3.06
C LYS A 243 7.76 -12.34 -3.28
N SER A 244 7.53 -11.03 -3.39
CA SER A 244 8.59 -10.04 -3.64
C SER A 244 9.28 -9.59 -2.36
N GLY A 245 8.76 -10.01 -1.20
CA GLY A 245 9.36 -9.75 0.09
C GLY A 245 9.22 -8.29 0.48
N VAL A 246 10.34 -7.59 0.65
CA VAL A 246 10.34 -6.18 1.05
C VAL A 246 10.31 -5.29 -0.18
N ALA A 247 9.44 -4.29 -0.12
CA ALA A 247 9.31 -3.23 -1.10
C ALA A 247 9.41 -1.86 -0.43
N MET A 248 9.80 -0.87 -1.22
CA MET A 248 9.88 0.54 -0.81
C MET A 248 9.12 1.41 -1.79
N ILE A 249 8.71 2.58 -1.31
CA ILE A 249 7.92 3.53 -2.09
C ILE A 249 8.63 4.87 -2.18
N GLY A 250 8.69 5.42 -3.39
CA GLY A 250 9.06 6.80 -3.68
C GLY A 250 7.85 7.57 -4.16
N LEU A 251 7.62 8.76 -3.60
CA LEU A 251 6.56 9.67 -4.01
C LEU A 251 7.18 10.97 -4.51
N GLY A 252 6.69 11.46 -5.64
CA GLY A 252 7.12 12.72 -6.23
C GLY A 252 5.97 13.47 -6.88
N GLU A 253 6.03 14.79 -6.81
CA GLU A 253 5.03 15.69 -7.38
C GLU A 253 5.77 16.89 -7.97
N ALA A 254 5.39 17.32 -9.17
CA ALA A 254 5.96 18.50 -9.81
C ALA A 254 4.95 19.17 -10.74
N GLU A 255 5.25 20.43 -11.09
CA GLU A 255 4.39 21.31 -11.88
C GLU A 255 5.23 22.01 -12.96
N GLY A 256 4.56 22.59 -13.97
CA GLY A 256 5.20 23.34 -15.05
C GLY A 256 5.66 22.48 -16.24
N GLU A 257 6.55 23.03 -17.08
CA GLU A 257 6.90 22.42 -18.39
C GLU A 257 7.61 21.06 -18.27
N ASN A 258 8.41 20.85 -17.22
CA ASN A 258 9.15 19.60 -16.98
C ASN A 258 8.52 18.74 -15.88
N LYS A 259 7.24 18.94 -15.57
CA LYS A 259 6.52 18.28 -14.46
C LYS A 259 6.68 16.77 -14.45
N ALA A 260 6.63 16.11 -15.61
CA ALA A 260 6.75 14.66 -15.69
C ALA A 260 8.14 14.17 -15.24
N LEU A 261 9.20 14.65 -15.87
CA LEU A 261 10.58 14.28 -15.54
C LEU A 261 10.96 14.68 -14.11
N GLU A 262 10.53 15.85 -13.66
CA GLU A 262 10.82 16.31 -12.30
C GLU A 262 10.08 15.46 -11.25
N SER A 263 8.82 15.07 -11.50
CA SER A 263 8.05 14.23 -10.58
C SER A 263 8.73 12.88 -10.33
N VAL A 264 9.23 12.21 -11.37
CA VAL A 264 9.94 10.93 -11.22
C VAL A 264 11.29 11.09 -10.55
N GLN A 265 12.03 12.17 -10.86
CA GLN A 265 13.30 12.46 -10.18
C GLN A 265 13.10 12.72 -8.68
N ARG A 266 12.02 13.43 -8.32
CA ARG A 266 11.62 13.63 -6.92
C ARG A 266 11.23 12.30 -6.25
N ALA A 267 10.48 11.44 -6.94
CA ALA A 267 10.13 10.11 -6.43
C ALA A 267 11.36 9.23 -6.19
N LEU A 268 12.32 9.23 -7.12
CA LEU A 268 13.57 8.48 -7.03
C LEU A 268 14.54 9.01 -5.96
N ARG A 269 14.50 10.30 -5.67
CA ARG A 269 15.28 10.94 -4.60
C ARG A 269 14.50 11.04 -3.29
N SER A 270 13.33 10.42 -3.21
CA SER A 270 12.49 10.47 -2.02
C SER A 270 13.23 9.82 -0.86
N PRO A 271 13.24 10.43 0.35
CA PRO A 271 13.79 9.79 1.54
C PRO A 271 13.11 8.46 1.90
N LEU A 272 11.90 8.22 1.38
CA LEU A 272 11.18 6.96 1.53
C LEU A 272 11.74 5.82 0.68
N LEU A 273 12.55 6.15 -0.33
CA LEU A 273 13.27 5.23 -1.21
C LEU A 273 14.79 5.27 -0.92
N ASP A 274 15.18 5.22 0.35
CA ASP A 274 16.58 5.28 0.83
C ASP A 274 17.32 3.94 0.66
N VAL A 275 17.31 3.39 -0.55
CA VAL A 275 18.03 2.18 -0.94
C VAL A 275 18.59 2.27 -2.34
N ASP A 276 19.62 1.47 -2.59
CA ASP A 276 20.09 1.23 -3.94
C ASP A 276 19.03 0.44 -4.73
N VAL A 277 18.39 1.13 -5.67
CA VAL A 277 17.36 0.58 -6.56
C VAL A 277 17.96 -0.17 -7.76
N SER A 278 19.27 -0.09 -7.98
CA SER A 278 19.92 -0.74 -9.12
C SER A 278 19.84 -2.27 -9.07
N GLY A 279 19.70 -2.85 -7.87
CA GLY A 279 19.53 -4.29 -7.65
C GLY A 279 18.06 -4.74 -7.56
N ALA A 280 17.09 -3.89 -7.87
CA ALA A 280 15.68 -4.23 -7.78
C ALA A 280 15.28 -5.36 -8.75
N SER A 281 14.45 -6.29 -8.30
CA SER A 281 13.90 -7.36 -9.17
C SER A 281 12.68 -6.91 -9.96
N GLY A 282 11.98 -5.89 -9.45
CA GLY A 282 10.80 -5.34 -10.12
C GLY A 282 10.45 -3.94 -9.64
N ALA A 283 9.66 -3.24 -10.46
CA ALA A 283 9.16 -1.92 -10.14
C ALA A 283 7.73 -1.72 -10.68
N LEU A 284 6.90 -1.04 -9.90
CA LEU A 284 5.59 -0.55 -10.28
C LEU A 284 5.65 0.98 -10.31
N VAL A 285 5.23 1.58 -11.42
CA VAL A 285 5.12 3.03 -11.57
C VAL A 285 3.66 3.42 -11.79
N ASN A 286 3.19 4.39 -11.03
CA ASN A 286 1.89 5.01 -11.27
C ASN A 286 2.10 6.50 -11.52
N VAL A 287 1.68 6.95 -12.70
CA VAL A 287 1.74 8.37 -13.09
C VAL A 287 0.32 8.91 -13.12
N VAL A 288 0.05 9.93 -12.31
CA VAL A 288 -1.25 10.61 -12.27
C VAL A 288 -1.03 12.08 -12.61
N GLY A 289 -1.68 12.56 -13.66
CA GLY A 289 -1.56 13.96 -14.08
C GLY A 289 -2.89 14.58 -14.43
N GLY A 290 -2.89 15.89 -14.64
CA GLY A 290 -4.06 16.62 -15.11
C GLY A 290 -4.50 16.23 -16.53
N PRO A 291 -5.65 16.75 -17.00
CA PRO A 291 -6.13 16.57 -18.37
C PRO A 291 -5.17 17.06 -19.46
N ASP A 292 -4.22 17.90 -19.07
CA ASP A 292 -3.14 18.46 -19.88
C ASP A 292 -1.90 17.54 -19.99
N MET A 293 -1.86 16.42 -19.25
CA MET A 293 -0.78 15.44 -19.34
C MET A 293 -0.83 14.66 -20.65
N THR A 294 0.31 14.60 -21.34
CA THR A 294 0.49 13.87 -22.59
C THR A 294 1.03 12.45 -22.36
N ILE A 295 0.84 11.57 -23.35
CA ILE A 295 1.43 10.22 -23.32
C ILE A 295 2.97 10.30 -23.32
N ALA A 296 3.56 11.25 -24.06
CA ALA A 296 5.01 11.43 -24.10
C ALA A 296 5.59 11.81 -22.73
N GLU A 297 4.88 12.63 -21.96
CA GLU A 297 5.22 12.94 -20.57
C GLU A 297 5.17 11.68 -19.69
N ALA A 298 4.10 10.87 -19.78
CA ALA A 298 4.00 9.62 -19.03
C ALA A 298 5.10 8.61 -19.41
N GLU A 299 5.42 8.46 -20.71
CA GLU A 299 6.51 7.59 -21.17
C GLU A 299 7.89 8.09 -20.71
N SER A 300 8.09 9.41 -20.62
CA SER A 300 9.36 9.98 -20.14
C SER A 300 9.67 9.57 -18.69
N VAL A 301 8.64 9.45 -17.85
CA VAL A 301 8.76 8.97 -16.46
C VAL A 301 9.27 7.53 -16.43
N VAL A 302 8.70 6.68 -17.28
CA VAL A 302 9.05 5.25 -17.36
C VAL A 302 10.48 5.08 -17.87
N ASN A 303 10.86 5.85 -18.90
CA ASN A 303 12.20 5.82 -19.47
C ASN A 303 13.28 6.23 -18.45
N GLU A 304 13.04 7.29 -17.67
CA GLU A 304 13.96 7.69 -16.59
C GLU A 304 14.14 6.55 -15.58
N LEU A 305 13.06 5.89 -15.14
CA LEU A 305 13.16 4.79 -14.19
C LEU A 305 13.92 3.59 -14.77
N TYR A 306 13.70 3.24 -16.04
CA TYR A 306 14.42 2.16 -16.73
C TYR A 306 15.95 2.35 -16.70
N THR A 307 16.44 3.59 -16.70
CA THR A 307 17.89 3.85 -16.62
C THR A 307 18.48 3.65 -15.21
N ARG A 308 17.63 3.49 -14.20
CA ARG A 308 18.03 3.46 -12.77
C ARG A 308 17.93 2.07 -12.13
N ILE A 309 17.13 1.17 -12.70
CA ILE A 309 16.90 -0.18 -12.19
C ILE A 309 17.66 -1.23 -13.02
N ASP A 310 17.72 -2.48 -12.53
CA ASP A 310 18.34 -3.58 -13.27
C ASP A 310 17.66 -3.74 -14.64
N PRO A 311 18.40 -3.85 -15.77
CA PRO A 311 17.82 -4.07 -17.09
C PRO A 311 16.98 -5.34 -17.23
N LYS A 312 17.14 -6.30 -16.30
CA LYS A 312 16.35 -7.54 -16.22
C LYS A 312 15.17 -7.41 -15.25
N ALA A 313 15.04 -6.29 -14.53
CA ALA A 313 13.91 -6.05 -13.64
C ALA A 313 12.60 -6.00 -14.44
N ARG A 314 11.54 -6.57 -13.87
CA ARG A 314 10.21 -6.44 -14.46
C ARG A 314 9.62 -5.09 -14.06
N LEU A 315 9.36 -4.23 -15.03
CA LEU A 315 8.73 -2.94 -14.81
C LEU A 315 7.29 -2.97 -15.32
N ILE A 316 6.33 -2.63 -14.46
CA ILE A 316 4.95 -2.31 -14.85
C ILE A 316 4.70 -0.83 -14.60
N TRP A 317 3.89 -0.23 -15.45
CA TRP A 317 3.54 1.17 -15.30
C TRP A 317 2.11 1.44 -15.74
N GLY A 318 1.44 2.33 -15.02
CA GLY A 318 0.12 2.82 -15.32
C GLY A 318 0.12 4.35 -15.40
N ALA A 319 -0.81 4.89 -16.18
CA ALA A 319 -0.99 6.33 -16.31
C ALA A 319 -2.47 6.68 -16.21
N MET A 320 -2.82 7.61 -15.33
CA MET A 320 -4.19 8.06 -15.08
C MET A 320 -4.32 9.58 -15.18
N VAL A 321 -5.51 10.02 -15.58
CA VAL A 321 -5.88 11.43 -15.56
C VAL A 321 -6.74 11.71 -14.33
N ASP A 322 -6.34 12.74 -13.59
CA ASP A 322 -7.10 13.30 -12.49
C ASP A 322 -7.44 14.77 -12.80
N PRO A 323 -8.73 15.12 -13.00
CA PRO A 323 -9.15 16.49 -13.27
C PRO A 323 -8.71 17.51 -12.20
N ASP A 324 -8.48 17.07 -10.96
CA ASP A 324 -8.09 17.94 -9.86
C ASP A 324 -6.59 18.30 -9.87
N LEU A 325 -5.81 17.73 -10.80
CA LEU A 325 -4.34 17.91 -10.93
C LEU A 325 -3.92 18.76 -12.13
N GLU A 326 -4.67 19.82 -12.46
CA GLU A 326 -4.33 20.71 -13.57
C GLU A 326 -2.89 21.25 -13.46
N ASN A 327 -2.07 21.05 -14.50
CA ASN A 327 -0.63 21.38 -14.54
C ASN A 327 0.27 20.64 -13.54
N VAL A 328 -0.24 19.63 -12.83
CA VAL A 328 0.51 18.84 -11.84
C VAL A 328 0.66 17.40 -12.33
N VAL A 329 1.83 16.82 -12.13
CA VAL A 329 2.06 15.36 -12.29
C VAL A 329 2.58 14.78 -10.98
N ARG A 330 1.90 13.73 -10.52
CA ARG A 330 2.27 12.90 -9.38
C ARG A 330 2.80 11.56 -9.88
N THR A 331 3.98 11.18 -9.41
CA THR A 331 4.59 9.89 -9.70
C THR A 331 4.77 9.11 -8.40
N MET A 332 4.24 7.89 -8.38
CA MET A 332 4.50 6.91 -7.34
C MET A 332 5.35 5.78 -7.94
N VAL A 333 6.47 5.48 -7.29
CA VAL A 333 7.35 4.36 -7.65
C VAL A 333 7.35 3.38 -6.49
N VAL A 334 7.02 2.11 -6.75
CA VAL A 334 7.18 1.01 -5.78
C VAL A 334 8.23 0.08 -6.31
N VAL A 335 9.31 -0.12 -5.56
CA VAL A 335 10.44 -0.96 -5.95
C VAL A 335 10.45 -2.22 -5.09
N THR A 336 10.53 -3.39 -5.72
CA THR A 336 10.50 -4.70 -5.06
C THR A 336 11.83 -5.44 -5.21
N GLY A 337 12.10 -6.38 -4.29
CA GLY A 337 13.35 -7.14 -4.28
C GLY A 337 14.57 -6.32 -3.86
N VAL A 338 14.35 -5.25 -3.09
CA VAL A 338 15.43 -4.38 -2.61
C VAL A 338 16.05 -4.92 -1.32
N THR A 339 17.37 -4.78 -1.19
CA THR A 339 18.10 -5.13 0.04
C THR A 339 18.41 -3.86 0.81
N SER A 340 17.58 -3.51 1.80
CA SER A 340 17.87 -2.40 2.73
C SER A 340 18.61 -2.89 3.97
N PRO A 341 19.77 -2.34 4.33
CA PRO A 341 20.41 -2.59 5.62
C PRO A 341 19.55 -2.16 6.82
N GLN A 342 18.59 -1.26 6.63
CA GLN A 342 17.71 -0.76 7.70
C GLN A 342 16.49 -1.69 7.92
N ILE A 343 16.06 -2.41 6.89
CA ILE A 343 14.94 -3.38 6.98
C ILE A 343 15.44 -4.83 7.16
N LEU A 344 16.66 -5.14 6.70
CA LEU A 344 17.28 -6.48 6.75
C LEU A 344 18.50 -6.56 7.70
N GLY A 345 18.79 -5.51 8.47
CA GLY A 345 20.06 -5.34 9.17
C GLY A 345 20.27 -6.15 10.45
N LYS A 346 21.37 -6.94 10.47
CA LYS A 346 22.04 -7.62 11.60
C LYS A 346 21.32 -8.84 12.22
N ASN A 347 21.20 -9.94 11.46
CA ASN A 347 21.70 -11.29 11.81
C ASN A 347 21.02 -12.40 10.98
N THR A 348 21.62 -12.78 9.86
CA THR A 348 21.43 -14.12 9.25
C THR A 348 22.65 -15.03 9.42
N LYS A 349 23.49 -14.72 10.43
CA LYS A 349 24.56 -15.62 10.90
C LYS A 349 24.57 -15.69 12.43
N GLY A 350 23.49 -16.23 12.97
CA GLY A 350 23.47 -16.73 14.35
C GLY A 350 22.57 -17.94 14.36
N ASN A 351 23.18 -19.14 14.27
CA ASN A 351 22.48 -20.38 14.59
C ASN A 351 21.83 -20.21 15.97
N ILE A 352 20.52 -19.98 16.01
CA ILE A 352 19.74 -20.26 17.20
C ILE A 352 19.61 -21.77 17.23
N SER A 353 20.66 -22.43 17.71
CA SER A 353 20.53 -23.78 18.24
C SER A 353 19.50 -23.69 19.35
N THR A 354 18.42 -24.45 19.20
CA THR A 354 17.42 -24.72 20.21
C THR A 354 18.07 -25.21 21.50
N ALA A 355 18.44 -24.28 22.39
CA ALA A 355 18.81 -24.59 23.75
C ALA A 355 17.51 -24.84 24.54
N LYS A 356 17.13 -26.12 24.54
CA LYS A 356 16.26 -26.74 25.51
C LYS A 356 16.78 -26.37 26.92
N TYR A 357 15.87 -26.02 27.82
CA TYR A 357 16.08 -25.65 29.23
C TYR A 357 16.27 -24.15 29.50
N GLY A 358 15.21 -23.55 30.03
CA GLY A 358 15.15 -22.17 30.45
C GLY A 358 15.86 -21.86 31.76
N ILE A 359 15.75 -20.56 32.06
CA ILE A 359 16.33 -19.76 33.14
C ILE A 359 17.70 -19.19 32.77
N ASP A 360 17.74 -17.87 32.56
CA ASP A 360 18.97 -17.09 32.64
C ASP A 360 18.80 -15.91 33.61
N PHE A 361 19.78 -15.81 34.51
CA PHE A 361 19.93 -14.74 35.50
C PHE A 361 20.61 -13.52 34.87
N VAL A 362 20.17 -12.34 35.29
CA VAL A 362 20.79 -11.04 34.98
C VAL A 362 22.16 -10.93 35.67
N LYS A 363 23.18 -10.47 34.93
CA LYS A 363 24.33 -9.78 35.50
C LYS A 363 24.51 -8.43 34.82
#